data_AF-A0A417YMY2-F1
#
_entry.id   AF-A0A417YMY2-F1
#
_cell.length_a   1.000
_cell.length_b   1.000
_cell.length_c   1.000
_cell.angle_alpha   90.00
_cell.angle_beta   90.00
_cell.angle_gamma   90.00
#
_symmetry.space_group_name_H-M   'P 1'
#
loop_
_entity.id
_entity.type
_entity.pdbx_description
1 polymer ?
#
loop_
_entity_poly.entity_id
_entity_poly.type
_entity_poly.pdbx_seq_one_letter_code
_entity_poly.pdbx_strand_id
1 'polypeptide(L)'
;MEGFRGFIILTLVFIIVILVIAFLFKAKKLLVPIIINILSVVLVVISLMFGGWEGMGLGFISVSLYLASIIVFLMIGFRYLLSK
;
A
#
# COMPACT_ATOMS: atom_id res chain seq x y z
N MET A 1 -7.44 -16.08 14.15
CA MET A 1 -6.67 -16.45 12.93
C MET A 1 -7.22 -15.83 11.65
N GLU A 2 -8.52 -15.51 11.58
CA GLU A 2 -9.14 -14.94 10.36
C GLU A 2 -8.66 -13.52 10.04
N GLY A 3 -8.52 -12.64 11.03
CA GLY A 3 -8.05 -11.25 10.83
C GLY A 3 -6.65 -11.17 10.20
N PHE A 4 -5.71 -12.03 10.63
CA PHE A 4 -4.37 -12.09 10.06
C PHE A 4 -4.36 -12.55 8.60
N ARG A 5 -5.18 -13.55 8.26
CA ARG A 5 -5.33 -13.99 6.86
C ARG A 5 -5.94 -12.89 6.00
N GLY A 6 -6.99 -12.22 6.51
CA GLY A 6 -7.62 -11.08 5.84
C GLY A 6 -6.62 -9.94 5.58
N PHE A 7 -5.77 -9.62 6.55
CA PHE A 7 -4.72 -8.62 6.43
C PHE A 7 -3.72 -8.96 5.31
N ILE A 8 -3.22 -10.20 5.26
CA ILE A 8 -2.30 -10.64 4.21
C ILE A 8 -2.96 -10.54 2.83
N ILE A 9 -4.19 -11.06 2.70
CA ILE A 9 -4.92 -11.04 1.44
C ILE A 9 -5.14 -9.61 0.97
N LEU A 10 -5.60 -8.72 1.86
CA LEU A 10 -5.83 -7.32 1.54
C LEU A 10 -4.54 -6.61 1.13
N THR A 11 -3.44 -6.86 1.83
CA THR A 11 -2.12 -6.32 1.48
C THR A 11 -1.68 -6.79 0.08
N LEU A 12 -1.84 -8.09 -0.24
CA LEU A 12 -1.53 -8.63 -1.56
C LEU A 12 -2.39 -8.00 -2.66
N VAL A 13 -3.69 -7.82 -2.41
CA VAL A 13 -4.60 -7.14 -3.35
C VAL A 13 -4.12 -5.72 -3.60
N PHE A 14 -3.77 -4.95 -2.56
CA PHE A 14 -3.24 -3.60 -2.74
C PHE A 14 -1.90 -3.58 -3.48
N ILE A 15 -1.00 -4.53 -3.24
CA ILE A 15 0.25 -4.63 -4.03
C ILE A 15 -0.06 -4.73 -5.52
N ILE A 16 -0.98 -5.62 -5.90
CA ILE A 16 -1.37 -5.82 -7.30
C ILE A 16 -1.98 -4.53 -7.88
N VAL A 17 -2.94 -3.92 -7.16
CA VAL A 17 -3.62 -2.69 -7.60
C VAL A 17 -2.62 -1.55 -7.79
N ILE A 18 -1.73 -1.31 -6.82
CA ILE A 18 -0.73 -0.25 -6.88
C ILE A 18 0.24 -0.51 -8.04
N LEU A 19 0.68 -1.75 -8.26
CA LEU A 19 1.54 -2.10 -9.40
C LEU A 19 0.85 -1.79 -10.73
N VAL A 20 -0.39 -2.23 -10.92
CA VAL A 20 -1.15 -1.98 -12.15
C VAL A 20 -1.24 -0.48 -12.41
N ILE A 21 -1.66 0.30 -11.41
CA ILE A 21 -1.76 1.76 -11.53
C ILE A 21 -0.38 2.35 -11.84
N ALA A 22 0.67 1.96 -11.12
CA ALA A 22 2.02 2.46 -11.33
C ALA A 22 2.50 2.24 -12.77
N PHE A 23 2.23 1.07 -13.35
CA PHE A 23 2.62 0.77 -14.73
C PHE A 23 1.86 1.56 -15.79
N LEU A 24 0.65 2.05 -15.49
CA LEU A 24 -0.07 3.00 -16.37
C LEU A 24 0.69 4.33 -16.48
N PHE A 25 1.34 4.78 -15.41
CA PHE A 25 2.10 6.04 -15.35
C PHE A 25 3.56 5.88 -15.80
N LYS A 26 3.79 5.42 -17.04
CA LYS A 26 5.10 5.03 -17.63
C LYS A 26 6.36 5.77 -17.11
N ALA A 27 6.41 7.10 -17.17
CA ALA A 27 7.59 7.88 -16.77
C ALA A 27 7.63 8.21 -15.27
N LYS A 28 6.48 8.11 -14.59
CA LYS A 28 6.26 8.53 -13.20
C LYS A 28 5.87 7.35 -12.30
N LYS A 29 6.25 6.12 -12.67
CA LYS A 29 5.86 4.87 -11.97
C LYS A 29 6.22 4.90 -10.50
N LEU A 30 7.34 5.53 -10.14
CA LEU A 30 7.80 5.69 -8.75
C LEU A 30 6.96 6.68 -7.94
N LEU A 31 6.30 7.66 -8.58
CA LEU A 31 5.46 8.62 -7.86
C LEU A 31 4.18 7.98 -7.34
N VAL A 32 3.65 6.97 -8.04
CA VAL A 32 2.41 6.30 -7.65
C VAL A 32 2.50 5.66 -6.25
N PRO A 33 3.45 4.77 -5.94
CA PRO A 33 3.57 4.21 -4.60
C PRO A 33 3.95 5.28 -3.56
N ILE A 34 4.67 6.35 -3.92
CA ILE A 34 4.96 7.46 -2.98
C ILE A 34 3.68 8.20 -2.58
N ILE A 35 2.84 8.59 -3.55
CA ILE A 35 1.57 9.28 -3.29
C ILE A 35 0.66 8.39 -2.44
N ILE A 36 0.56 7.11 -2.78
CA ILE A 36 -0.25 6.16 -2.02
C ILE A 36 0.31 5.96 -0.61
N ASN A 37 1.63 5.98 -0.42
CA ASN A 37 2.24 5.93 0.89
C ASN A 37 1.83 7.13 1.75
N ILE A 38 1.92 8.35 1.22
CA ILE A 38 1.51 9.57 1.93
C ILE A 38 0.02 9.49 2.31
N LEU A 39 -0.85 9.13 1.37
CA LEU A 39 -2.28 8.95 1.62
C LEU A 39 -2.56 7.88 2.69
N SER A 40 -1.81 6.78 2.67
CA SER A 40 -1.96 5.71 3.65
C SER A 40 -1.54 6.15 5.06
N VAL A 41 -0.48 6.96 5.20
CA VAL A 41 -0.08 7.53 6.50
C VAL A 41 -1.19 8.44 7.04
N VAL A 42 -1.78 9.29 6.18
CA VAL A 42 -2.93 10.13 6.56
C VAL A 42 -4.10 9.26 7.03
N LEU A 43 -4.41 8.18 6.31
CA LEU A 43 -5.45 7.23 6.71
C LEU A 43 -5.13 6.50 8.02
N VAL A 44 -3.86 6.16 8.28
CA VAL A 44 -3.45 5.58 9.57
C VAL A 44 -3.73 6.58 10.70
N VAL A 45 -3.34 7.84 10.54
CA VAL A 45 -3.61 8.89 11.53
C VAL A 45 -5.11 9.07 11.76
N ILE A 46 -5.91 9.15 10.71
CA ILE A 46 -7.37 9.22 10.81
C ILE A 46 -7.92 7.99 11.53
N SER A 47 -7.39 6.80 11.24
CA SER A 47 -7.84 5.56 11.88
C SER A 47 -7.54 5.51 13.38
N LEU A 48 -6.52 6.22 13.86
CA LEU A 48 -6.24 6.35 15.29
C LEU A 48 -7.27 7.22 16.02
N MET A 49 -7.86 8.21 15.33
CA MET A 49 -8.80 9.16 15.91
C MET A 49 -10.26 8.72 15.74
N PHE A 50 -10.59 8.08 14.63
CA PHE A 50 -11.98 7.79 14.22
C PHE A 50 -12.20 6.34 13.76
N GLY A 51 -11.15 5.51 13.68
CA GLY A 51 -11.21 4.17 13.10
C GLY A 51 -11.27 3.06 14.15
N GLY A 52 -12.14 2.08 13.91
CA GLY A 52 -12.09 0.81 14.63
C GLY A 52 -10.83 0.00 14.25
N TRP A 53 -10.18 -0.58 15.26
CA TRP A 53 -9.07 -1.53 15.11
C TRP A 53 -9.53 -3.00 15.19
N GLU A 54 -10.83 -3.21 15.38
CA GLU A 54 -11.44 -4.53 15.39
C GLU A 54 -11.86 -4.95 13.98
N GLY A 55 -11.62 -6.22 13.64
CA GLY A 55 -11.99 -6.77 12.33
C GLY A 55 -11.29 -6.11 11.13
N MET A 56 -11.99 -5.95 10.00
CA MET A 56 -11.50 -5.21 8.81
C MET A 56 -11.77 -3.70 8.91
N GLY A 57 -11.46 -3.10 10.07
CA GLY A 57 -11.64 -1.67 10.29
C GLY A 57 -10.66 -0.80 9.50
N LEU A 58 -10.84 0.52 9.62
CA LEU A 58 -10.04 1.54 8.94
C LEU A 58 -8.53 1.40 9.24
N GLY A 59 -8.16 0.93 10.44
CA GLY A 59 -6.77 0.64 10.81
C GLY A 59 -6.17 -0.52 10.02
N PHE A 60 -6.94 -1.60 9.81
CA PHE A 60 -6.48 -2.74 8.99
C PHE A 60 -6.26 -2.33 7.53
N ILE A 61 -7.18 -1.54 6.98
CA ILE A 61 -7.10 -1.07 5.59
C ILE A 61 -5.90 -0.13 5.41
N SER A 62 -5.74 0.85 6.31
CA SER A 62 -4.68 1.86 6.20
C SER A 62 -3.29 1.25 6.34
N VAL A 63 -3.08 0.32 7.28
CA VAL A 63 -1.81 -0.39 7.46
C VAL A 63 -1.52 -1.33 6.28
N SER A 64 -2.52 -2.05 5.77
CA SER A 64 -2.36 -2.90 4.59
C SER A 64 -1.92 -2.07 3.37
N LEU A 65 -2.56 -0.91 3.17
CA LEU A 65 -2.23 0.00 2.08
C LEU A 65 -0.82 0.60 2.24
N TYR A 66 -0.44 0.95 3.48
CA TYR A 66 0.88 1.45 3.80
C TYR A 66 1.98 0.43 3.48
N LEU A 67 1.85 -0.82 3.96
CA LEU A 67 2.81 -1.87 3.65
C LEU A 67 2.87 -2.18 2.16
N ALA A 68 1.73 -2.29 1.50
CA ALA A 68 1.67 -2.52 0.06
C ALA A 68 2.42 -1.43 -0.73
N SER A 69 2.23 -0.16 -0.35
CA SER A 69 2.92 0.96 -1.02
C SER A 69 4.44 0.91 -0.87
N ILE A 70 4.96 0.56 0.31
CA ILE A 70 6.41 0.40 0.55
C ILE A 70 6.96 -0.75 -0.28
N ILE A 71 6.28 -1.90 -0.26
CA ILE A 71 6.70 -3.08 -1.03
C ILE A 71 6.78 -2.74 -2.52
N VAL A 72 5.74 -2.09 -3.06
CA VAL A 72 5.73 -1.71 -4.48
C VAL A 72 6.79 -0.66 -4.81
N PHE A 73 7.00 0.33 -3.93
CA PHE A 73 8.08 1.30 -4.09
C PHE A 73 9.44 0.60 -4.21
N LEU A 74 9.74 -0.33 -3.29
CA LEU A 74 10.98 -1.10 -3.32
C LEU A 74 11.09 -1.94 -4.59
N MET A 75 10.03 -2.65 -4.99
CA MET A 75 10.03 -3.48 -6.20
C MET A 75 10.34 -2.66 -7.46
N ILE A 76 9.67 -1.51 -7.64
CA ILE A 76 9.90 -0.64 -8.81
C ILE A 76 11.29 0.01 -8.72
N GLY A 77 11.71 0.43 -7.52
CA GLY A 77 13.02 1.03 -7.29
C GLY A 77 14.18 0.07 -7.60
N PHE A 78 14.11 -1.17 -7.11
CA PHE A 78 15.08 -2.21 -7.43
C PHE A 78 15.11 -2.53 -8.92
N ARG A 79 13.95 -2.65 -9.57
CA ARG A 79 13.88 -2.85 -11.03
C ARG A 79 14.52 -1.70 -11.80
N TYR A 80 14.32 -0.47 -11.35
CA TYR A 80 14.93 0.71 -11.97
C TYR A 80 16.46 0.70 -11.81
N LEU A 81 16.96 0.31 -10.64
CA LEU A 81 18.40 0.18 -10.38
C LEU A 81 19.05 -0.90 -11.26
N LEU A 82 18.40 -2.06 -11.43
CA LEU A 82 18.90 -3.18 -12.26
C LEU A 82 18.82 -2.93 -13.78
N SER A 83 18.02 -1.94 -14.21
CA SER A 83 17.84 -1.59 -15.62
C SER A 83 18.82 -0.51 -16.09
N LYS A 84 19.65 0.03 -15.19
CA LYS A 84 20.75 0.94 -15.49
C LYS A 84 22.06 0.16 -15.60
#